data_AF-A0A356KR75-F1
#
_entry.id   AF-A0A356KR75-F1
#
_cell.length_a   1.000
_cell.length_b   1.000
_cell.length_c   1.000
_cell.angle_alpha   90.00
_cell.angle_beta   90.00
_cell.angle_gamma   90.00
#
_symmetry.space_group_name_H-M   'P 1'
#
loop_
_entity.id
_entity.type
_entity.pdbx_description
1 polymer ?
#
loop_
_entity_poly.entity_id
_entity_poly.type
_entity_poly.pdbx_seq_one_letter_code
_entity_poly.pdbx_strand_id
1 'polypeptide(L)'
;GLSPPPFERWQPYLGGLWSREGPDQVRGYLTGLGDFGLAGLLHREAGALLPPYRISVELELDCSRPTAFAGLLLGVRDASECALLYVFHQPGLFDRLEPGKTAAQLRQRDGRWPKGLRWARLVNGRWRGLGQVIVSFPDEGWVELTVEVEGERI
;
A
#
# COMPACT_ATOMS: atom_id res chain seq x y z
N GLY A 1 -8.92 5.74 29.11
CA GLY A 1 -8.46 4.36 28.84
C GLY A 1 -7.49 4.43 27.70
N LEU A 2 -6.29 3.85 27.84
CA LEU A 2 -5.32 3.82 26.75
C LEU A 2 -5.91 3.00 25.59
N SER A 3 -6.00 3.60 24.40
CA SER A 3 -6.36 2.88 23.19
C SER A 3 -5.44 1.66 23.05
N PRO A 4 -5.95 0.48 22.64
CA PRO A 4 -5.11 -0.68 22.44
C PRO A 4 -3.99 -0.37 21.44
N PRO A 5 -2.80 -0.95 21.62
CA PRO A 5 -1.68 -0.71 20.71
C PRO A 5 -2.08 -1.10 19.27
N PRO A 6 -1.67 -0.36 18.23
CA PRO A 6 -2.09 -0.56 16.84
C PRO A 6 -1.89 -1.98 16.35
N PHE A 7 -0.93 -2.74 16.90
CA PHE A 7 -0.69 -4.14 16.58
C PHE A 7 -1.83 -5.12 17.00
N GLU A 8 -2.73 -4.70 17.89
CA GLU A 8 -3.98 -5.44 18.14
C GLU A 8 -4.99 -5.23 17.01
N ARG A 9 -4.91 -4.08 16.33
CA ARG A 9 -5.81 -3.70 15.23
C ARG A 9 -5.23 -3.94 13.85
N TRP A 10 -3.91 -4.08 13.72
CA TRP A 10 -3.20 -4.22 12.46
C TRP A 10 -2.33 -5.47 12.48
N GLN A 11 -2.53 -6.37 11.52
CA GLN A 11 -1.75 -7.60 11.37
C GLN A 11 -0.98 -7.57 10.04
N PRO A 12 0.31 -7.92 10.04
CA PRO A 12 1.04 -8.24 8.82
C PRO A 12 0.27 -9.25 7.96
N TYR A 13 0.01 -8.92 6.70
CA TYR A 13 -0.69 -9.81 5.78
C TYR A 13 0.09 -9.92 4.46
N LEU A 14 0.27 -11.18 4.00
CA LEU A 14 1.10 -11.61 2.87
C LEU A 14 2.62 -11.50 3.08
N GLY A 15 3.34 -12.36 2.35
CA GLY A 15 4.72 -12.78 2.62
C GLY A 15 5.73 -11.66 2.82
N GLY A 16 6.66 -11.90 3.74
CA GLY A 16 7.71 -10.97 4.16
C GLY A 16 8.15 -11.28 5.59
N LEU A 17 9.34 -10.84 5.95
CA LEU A 17 9.79 -10.71 7.33
C LEU A 17 9.25 -9.40 7.88
N TRP A 18 8.68 -9.42 9.07
CA TRP A 18 8.12 -8.21 9.69
C TRP A 18 8.83 -7.99 11.01
N SER A 19 9.25 -6.75 11.27
CA SER A 19 9.77 -6.34 12.56
C SER A 19 8.94 -5.21 13.13
N ARG A 20 8.74 -5.26 14.44
CA ARG A 20 8.23 -4.13 15.20
C ARG A 20 9.42 -3.21 15.51
N GLU A 21 9.38 -1.98 15.04
CA GLU A 21 10.43 -0.97 15.32
C GLU A 21 10.02 -0.01 16.45
N GLY A 22 8.72 0.04 16.77
CA GLY A 22 8.19 0.88 17.85
C GLY A 22 6.80 0.45 18.33
N PRO A 23 6.18 1.19 19.28
CA PRO A 23 4.83 0.88 19.77
C PRO A 23 3.80 0.83 18.65
N ASP A 24 3.91 1.76 17.69
CA ASP A 24 2.97 2.01 16.60
C ASP A 24 3.61 1.86 15.21
N GLN A 25 4.86 1.39 15.15
CA GLN A 25 5.65 1.30 13.92
C GLN A 25 5.94 -0.16 13.57
N VAL A 26 5.63 -0.51 12.32
CA VAL A 26 5.89 -1.82 11.75
C VAL A 26 6.70 -1.65 10.48
N ARG A 27 7.77 -2.44 10.35
CA ARG A 27 8.55 -2.51 9.12
C ARG A 27 8.44 -3.89 8.50
N GLY A 28 8.03 -3.90 7.24
CA GLY A 28 8.08 -5.08 6.39
C GLY A 28 9.40 -5.12 5.61
N TYR A 29 10.07 -6.26 5.65
CA TYR A 29 11.24 -6.60 4.85
C TYR A 29 10.87 -7.79 3.99
N LEU A 30 11.00 -7.69 2.66
CA LEU A 30 10.64 -8.80 1.79
C LEU A 30 11.81 -9.75 1.51
N THR A 31 11.53 -11.05 1.66
CA THR A 31 12.28 -12.14 1.03
C THR A 31 11.31 -12.96 0.17
N GLY A 32 11.08 -12.52 -1.06
CA GLY A 32 10.44 -13.31 -2.14
C GLY A 32 8.91 -13.34 -2.20
N LEU A 33 8.37 -12.79 -3.30
CA LEU A 33 7.11 -13.16 -3.96
C LEU A 33 7.09 -12.57 -5.40
N GLY A 34 7.96 -13.06 -6.30
CA GLY A 34 8.00 -12.64 -7.72
C GLY A 34 8.24 -11.13 -7.96
N ASP A 35 7.81 -10.61 -9.13
CA ASP A 35 7.99 -9.21 -9.58
C ASP A 35 7.18 -8.17 -8.79
N PHE A 36 6.41 -8.60 -7.78
CA PHE A 36 5.52 -7.76 -7.01
C PHE A 36 5.66 -8.08 -5.52
N GLY A 37 6.45 -7.28 -4.80
CA GLY A 37 6.44 -7.32 -3.34
C GLY A 37 5.12 -6.72 -2.81
N LEU A 38 4.61 -7.24 -1.69
CA LEU A 38 3.57 -6.59 -0.89
C LEU A 38 3.81 -6.80 0.61
N ALA A 39 4.41 -5.82 1.29
CA ALA A 39 4.20 -5.52 2.70
C ALA A 39 2.84 -4.81 2.88
N GLY A 40 1.78 -5.60 3.14
CA GLY A 40 0.45 -5.09 3.45
C GLY A 40 0.14 -5.19 4.93
N LEU A 41 -0.46 -4.14 5.50
CA LEU A 41 -1.09 -4.22 6.81
C LEU A 41 -2.59 -4.50 6.62
N LEU A 42 -3.10 -5.51 7.34
CA LEU A 42 -4.52 -5.83 7.42
C LEU A 42 -5.08 -5.24 8.71
N HIS A 43 -6.13 -4.43 8.62
CA HIS A 43 -6.88 -4.05 9.82
C HIS A 43 -7.72 -5.25 10.27
N ARG A 44 -7.49 -5.78 11.48
CA ARG A 44 -8.17 -6.97 12.04
C ARG A 44 -9.68 -6.81 12.10
N GLU A 45 -10.17 -5.58 12.26
CA GLU A 45 -11.60 -5.28 12.28
C GLU A 45 -12.15 -4.85 10.91
N ALA A 46 -11.35 -4.84 9.83
CA ALA A 46 -11.82 -4.38 8.51
C ALA A 46 -13.08 -5.11 8.05
N GLY A 47 -13.17 -6.42 8.26
CA GLY A 47 -14.36 -7.21 7.92
C GLY A 47 -15.57 -6.99 8.83
N ALA A 48 -15.40 -6.26 9.94
CA ALA A 48 -16.47 -5.89 10.88
C ALA A 48 -16.95 -4.44 10.68
N LEU A 49 -16.21 -3.63 9.92
CA LEU A 49 -16.59 -2.25 9.63
C LEU A 49 -17.66 -2.24 8.53
N LEU A 50 -18.87 -1.83 8.87
CA LEU A 50 -19.92 -1.56 7.91
C LEU A 50 -19.71 -0.16 7.32
N PRO A 51 -19.78 0.04 5.99
CA PRO A 51 -19.75 1.37 5.41
C PRO A 51 -20.88 2.28 5.95
N PRO A 52 -20.64 3.59 6.12
CA PRO A 52 -19.41 4.29 5.78
C PRO A 52 -18.33 4.20 6.86
N TYR A 53 -17.07 4.08 6.45
CA TYR A 53 -15.94 4.16 7.37
C TYR A 53 -14.71 4.81 6.74
N ARG A 54 -13.83 5.35 7.59
CA ARG A 54 -12.58 5.98 7.22
C ARG A 54 -11.42 5.33 7.97
N ILE A 55 -10.35 5.01 7.26
CA ILE A 55 -9.13 4.41 7.80
C ILE A 55 -7.94 5.20 7.30
N SER A 56 -7.01 5.52 8.19
CA SER A 56 -5.79 6.26 7.87
C SER A 56 -4.58 5.53 8.43
N VAL A 57 -3.51 5.44 7.63
CA VAL A 57 -2.19 4.95 8.05
C VAL A 57 -1.10 5.84 7.49
N GLU A 58 -0.01 5.97 8.23
CA GLU A 58 1.19 6.60 7.71
C GLU A 58 2.07 5.56 7.01
N LEU A 59 2.56 5.92 5.82
CA LEU A 59 3.40 5.09 4.98
C LEU A 59 4.73 5.78 4.72
N GLU A 60 5.80 5.01 4.73
CA GLU A 60 7.10 5.39 4.21
C GLU A 60 7.59 4.28 3.25
N LEU A 61 8.29 4.68 2.19
CA LEU A 61 8.86 3.75 1.21
C LEU A 61 10.38 3.77 1.30
N ASP A 62 11.01 2.59 1.33
CA ASP A 62 12.47 2.47 1.21
C ASP A 62 12.93 2.77 -0.22
N CYS A 63 13.19 4.05 -0.47
CA CYS A 63 13.59 4.57 -1.78
C CYS A 63 15.08 4.38 -2.09
N SER A 64 15.84 3.75 -1.18
CA SER A 64 17.22 3.30 -1.46
C SER A 64 17.24 2.14 -2.45
N ARG A 65 16.13 1.41 -2.57
CA ARG A 65 15.91 0.34 -3.53
C ARG A 65 15.33 0.89 -4.83
N PRO A 66 15.51 0.21 -5.97
CA PRO A 66 14.84 0.61 -7.21
C PRO A 66 13.32 0.35 -7.17
N THR A 67 12.85 -0.47 -6.25
CA THR A 67 11.45 -0.85 -6.12
C THR A 67 11.03 -0.92 -4.66
N ALA A 68 9.90 -0.30 -4.35
CA ALA A 68 9.24 -0.40 -3.05
C ALA A 68 7.74 -0.11 -3.25
N PHE A 69 6.95 -0.57 -2.31
CA PHE A 69 5.52 -0.32 -2.26
C PHE A 69 5.09 -0.42 -0.79
N ALA A 70 3.98 0.21 -0.44
CA ALA A 70 3.38 0.13 0.88
C ALA A 70 1.89 0.47 0.76
N GLY A 71 1.06 -0.15 1.59
CA GLY A 71 -0.38 0.04 1.45
C GLY A 71 -1.22 -0.70 2.47
N LEU A 72 -2.51 -0.65 2.18
CA LEU A 72 -3.59 -1.14 3.01
C LEU A 72 -4.32 -2.28 2.31
N LEU A 73 -4.54 -3.35 3.08
CA LEU A 73 -5.53 -4.35 2.72
C LEU A 73 -6.78 -4.18 3.57
N LEU A 74 -7.92 -4.06 2.90
CA LEU A 74 -9.23 -3.86 3.50
C LEU A 74 -10.08 -5.11 3.21
N GLY A 75 -10.54 -5.81 4.25
CA GLY A 75 -11.58 -6.83 4.07
C GLY A 75 -12.90 -6.14 3.73
N VAL A 76 -13.51 -6.46 2.59
CA VAL A 76 -14.78 -5.86 2.16
C VAL A 76 -15.96 -6.63 2.76
N ARG A 77 -15.84 -7.97 2.82
CA ARG A 77 -16.83 -8.86 3.47
C ARG A 77 -16.20 -10.08 4.16
N ASP A 78 -15.24 -10.74 3.51
CA ASP A 78 -14.49 -11.87 4.06
C ASP A 78 -13.12 -12.02 3.36
N ALA A 79 -12.30 -12.99 3.76
CA ALA A 79 -10.94 -13.20 3.23
C ALA A 79 -10.88 -13.49 1.71
N SER A 80 -12.00 -13.85 1.08
CA SER A 80 -12.13 -14.07 -0.36
C SER A 80 -12.52 -12.80 -1.14
N GLU A 81 -12.94 -11.76 -0.42
CA GLU A 81 -13.31 -10.43 -0.94
C GLU A 81 -12.60 -9.30 -0.17
N CYS A 82 -11.40 -8.96 -0.64
CA CYS A 82 -10.59 -7.87 -0.08
C CYS A 82 -10.30 -6.79 -1.14
N ALA A 83 -10.13 -5.55 -0.71
CA ALA A 83 -9.57 -4.48 -1.52
C ALA A 83 -8.14 -4.17 -1.07
N LEU A 84 -7.27 -3.87 -2.02
CA LEU A 84 -5.88 -3.51 -1.82
C LEU A 84 -5.64 -2.13 -2.40
N LEU A 85 -5.17 -1.20 -1.58
CA LEU A 85 -4.68 0.12 -1.99
C LEU A 85 -3.21 0.24 -1.64
N TYR A 86 -2.36 0.64 -2.57
CA TYR A 86 -0.93 0.77 -2.27
C TYR A 86 -0.24 1.82 -3.13
N VAL A 87 0.70 2.52 -2.51
CA VAL A 87 1.67 3.37 -3.19
C VAL A 87 2.84 2.48 -3.61
N PHE A 88 3.38 2.69 -4.80
CA PHE A 88 4.54 1.97 -5.31
C PHE A 88 5.48 2.88 -6.08
N HIS A 89 6.74 2.47 -6.15
CA HIS A 89 7.67 2.91 -7.17
C HIS A 89 8.31 1.69 -7.82
N GLN A 90 8.23 1.65 -9.14
CA GLN A 90 8.76 0.56 -9.94
C GLN A 90 9.09 1.13 -11.33
N PRO A 91 10.37 1.42 -11.61
CA PRO A 91 10.82 2.12 -12.81
C PRO A 91 10.18 1.60 -14.11
N GLY A 92 10.18 0.28 -14.34
CA GLY A 92 9.65 -0.32 -15.56
C GLY A 92 8.12 -0.20 -15.76
N LEU A 93 7.36 0.19 -14.72
CA LEU A 93 5.94 0.51 -14.86
C LEU A 93 5.70 1.96 -15.31
N PHE A 94 6.60 2.89 -14.99
CA PHE A 94 6.43 4.30 -15.33
C PHE A 94 6.64 4.57 -16.80
N ASP A 95 7.53 3.83 -17.46
CA ASP A 95 7.74 3.94 -18.90
C ASP A 95 6.44 3.63 -19.69
N ARG A 96 5.52 2.84 -19.11
CA ARG A 96 4.19 2.54 -19.67
C ARG A 96 3.14 3.60 -19.33
N LEU A 97 3.30 4.30 -18.21
CA LEU A 97 2.37 5.33 -17.72
C LEU A 97 2.67 6.70 -18.35
N GLU A 98 3.94 7.02 -18.60
CA GLU A 98 4.39 8.22 -19.31
C GLU A 98 5.31 7.84 -20.49
N PRO A 99 4.74 7.48 -21.66
CA PRO A 99 5.53 7.12 -22.83
C PRO A 99 6.56 8.20 -23.19
N GLY A 100 7.80 7.77 -23.44
CA GLY A 100 8.90 8.65 -23.85
C GLY A 100 9.70 9.27 -22.70
N LYS A 101 9.35 9.00 -21.44
CA LYS A 101 10.18 9.36 -20.28
C LYS A 101 10.53 8.13 -19.49
N THR A 102 11.81 7.98 -19.15
CA THR A 102 12.24 6.92 -18.25
C THR A 102 12.07 7.35 -16.79
N ALA A 103 11.84 6.40 -15.89
CA ALA A 103 11.80 6.69 -14.45
C ALA A 103 13.08 7.38 -13.93
N ALA A 104 14.24 7.12 -14.54
CA ALA A 104 15.50 7.77 -14.21
C ALA A 104 15.49 9.27 -14.57
N GLN A 105 14.95 9.63 -15.74
CA GLN A 105 14.78 11.02 -16.15
C GLN A 105 13.81 11.77 -15.24
N LEU A 106 12.70 11.12 -14.87
CA LEU A 106 11.73 11.68 -13.92
C LEU A 106 12.39 11.91 -12.56
N ARG A 107 13.18 10.94 -12.07
CA ARG A 107 13.92 11.09 -10.80
C ARG A 107 14.93 12.23 -10.84
N GLN A 108 15.69 12.35 -11.94
CA GLN A 108 16.66 13.43 -12.09
C GLN A 108 15.98 14.82 -12.12
N ARG A 109 14.81 14.92 -12.75
CA ARG A 109 14.03 16.17 -12.83
C ARG A 109 13.41 16.54 -11.48
N ASP A 110 12.78 15.57 -10.82
CA ASP A 110 11.92 15.82 -9.65
C ASP A 110 12.66 15.64 -8.31
N GLY A 111 13.89 15.14 -8.35
CA GLY A 111 14.69 14.82 -7.15
C GLY A 111 14.19 13.60 -6.37
N ARG A 112 13.18 12.89 -6.88
CA ARG A 112 12.52 11.76 -6.21
C ARG A 112 12.04 10.71 -7.20
N TRP A 113 11.94 9.45 -6.77
CA TRP A 113 11.37 8.41 -7.64
C TRP A 113 9.92 8.75 -8.02
N PRO A 114 9.50 8.51 -9.29
CA PRO A 114 8.09 8.59 -9.64
C PRO A 114 7.31 7.53 -8.87
N LYS A 115 6.17 7.93 -8.29
CA LYS A 115 5.31 7.10 -7.45
C LYS A 115 3.92 6.97 -8.04
N GLY A 116 3.32 5.80 -7.85
CA GLY A 116 1.99 5.48 -8.33
C GLY A 116 1.14 4.98 -7.19
N LEU A 117 -0.15 5.29 -7.22
CA LEU A 117 -1.16 4.70 -6.36
C LEU A 117 -1.95 3.70 -7.19
N ARG A 118 -2.07 2.46 -6.72
CA ARG A 118 -2.90 1.42 -7.37
C ARG A 118 -3.95 0.91 -6.39
N TRP A 119 -5.13 0.60 -6.93
CA TRP A 119 -6.17 -0.11 -6.21
C TRP A 119 -6.66 -1.32 -6.98
N ALA A 120 -6.90 -2.41 -6.25
CA ALA A 120 -7.35 -3.68 -6.78
C ALA A 120 -8.33 -4.36 -5.81
N ARG A 121 -9.16 -5.26 -6.33
CA ARG A 121 -10.07 -6.09 -5.52
C ARG A 121 -9.80 -7.56 -5.79
N LEU A 122 -9.69 -8.35 -4.72
CA LEU A 122 -9.74 -9.80 -4.76
C LEU A 122 -11.22 -10.20 -4.86
N VAL A 123 -11.59 -10.92 -5.93
CA VAL A 123 -12.94 -11.46 -6.13
C VAL A 123 -12.79 -12.92 -6.50
N ASN A 124 -13.39 -13.82 -5.69
CA ASN A 124 -13.31 -15.27 -5.89
C ASN A 124 -11.85 -15.75 -6.00
N GLY A 125 -10.96 -15.24 -5.15
CA GLY A 125 -9.53 -15.60 -5.14
C GLY A 125 -8.71 -15.04 -6.31
N ARG A 126 -9.27 -14.15 -7.14
CA ARG A 126 -8.55 -13.51 -8.24
C ARG A 126 -8.48 -11.99 -8.08
N TRP A 127 -7.26 -11.45 -8.18
CA TRP A 127 -7.05 -10.01 -8.18
C TRP A 127 -7.55 -9.36 -9.46
N ARG A 128 -8.35 -8.31 -9.33
CA ARG A 128 -8.80 -7.44 -10.40
C ARG A 128 -8.29 -6.03 -10.14
N GLY A 129 -7.45 -5.51 -11.04
CA GLY A 129 -7.05 -4.11 -11.00
C GLY A 129 -8.26 -3.22 -11.26
N LEU A 130 -8.50 -2.25 -10.38
CA LEU A 130 -9.59 -1.30 -10.49
C LEU A 130 -9.11 0.04 -11.06
N GLY A 131 -7.88 0.42 -10.75
CA GLY A 131 -7.26 1.61 -11.34
C GLY A 131 -5.87 1.89 -10.80
N GLN A 132 -5.21 2.86 -11.44
CA GLN A 132 -3.91 3.37 -11.02
C GLN A 132 -3.73 4.82 -11.47
N VAL A 133 -3.01 5.61 -10.69
CA VAL A 133 -2.62 6.99 -11.02
C VAL A 133 -1.20 7.29 -10.57
N ILE A 134 -0.56 8.28 -11.18
CA ILE A 134 0.70 8.84 -10.71
C ILE A 134 0.40 9.81 -9.56
N VAL A 135 1.17 9.74 -8.50
CA VAL A 135 1.00 10.58 -7.30
C VAL A 135 2.31 11.26 -6.92
N SER A 136 2.19 12.45 -6.32
CA SER A 136 3.32 13.09 -5.65
C SER A 136 3.48 12.47 -4.26
N PHE A 137 4.44 11.58 -4.10
CA PHE A 137 4.78 10.93 -2.84
C PHE A 137 6.30 11.03 -2.63
N PRO A 138 6.79 11.47 -1.46
CA PRO A 138 8.20 11.75 -1.22
C PRO A 138 9.05 10.48 -1.18
N ASP A 139 10.37 10.65 -1.23
CA ASP A 139 11.31 9.54 -1.06
C ASP A 139 11.70 9.31 0.41
N GLU A 140 11.41 10.28 1.28
CA GLU A 140 11.73 10.26 2.70
C GLU A 140 10.54 10.80 3.51
N GLY A 141 10.37 10.26 4.70
CA GLY A 141 9.34 10.70 5.64
C GLY A 141 8.00 9.97 5.46
N TRP A 142 7.16 10.16 6.48
CA TRP A 142 5.85 9.54 6.59
C TRP A 142 4.79 10.35 5.85
N VAL A 143 3.94 9.66 5.10
CA VAL A 143 2.79 10.24 4.42
C VAL A 143 1.53 9.47 4.78
N GLU A 144 0.50 10.20 5.19
CA GLU A 144 -0.81 9.61 5.47
C GLU A 144 -1.49 9.13 4.17
N LEU A 145 -1.86 7.85 4.14
CA LEU A 145 -2.84 7.29 3.23
C LEU A 145 -4.16 7.16 3.97
N THR A 146 -5.13 7.97 3.58
CA THR A 146 -6.52 7.85 4.02
C THR A 146 -7.34 7.12 2.97
N VAL A 147 -8.18 6.18 3.41
CA VAL A 147 -9.18 5.50 2.60
C VAL A 147 -10.56 5.72 3.21
N GLU A 148 -11.50 6.13 2.37
CA GLU A 148 -12.91 6.30 2.72
C GLU A 148 -13.74 5.28 1.94
N VAL A 149 -14.59 4.53 2.64
CA VAL A 149 -15.42 3.50 2.03
C VAL A 149 -16.88 3.88 2.19
N GLU A 150 -17.60 3.95 1.08
CA GLU A 150 -19.02 4.31 0.98
C GLU A 150 -19.78 3.23 0.19
N GLY A 151 -20.44 2.32 0.90
CA GLY A 151 -21.11 1.17 0.26
C GLY A 151 -20.12 0.28 -0.48
N GLU A 152 -20.21 0.22 -1.81
CA GLU A 152 -19.27 -0.50 -2.67
C GLU A 152 -18.15 0.37 -3.25
N ARG A 153 -18.14 1.67 -2.94
CA ARG A 153 -17.10 2.62 -3.38
C ARG A 153 -15.98 2.71 -2.34
N ILE A 154 -14.76 2.82 -2.87
CA ILE A 154 -13.49 3.01 -2.16
C ILE A 154 -12.79 4.21 -2.81
#